data_AF-A0A845GGC9-F1
#
_entry.id   AF-A0A845GGC9-F1
#
_cell.length_a   1.000
_cell.length_b   1.000
_cell.length_c   1.000
_cell.angle_alpha   90.00
_cell.angle_beta   90.00
_cell.angle_gamma   90.00
#
_symmetry.space_group_name_H-M   'P 1'
#
loop_
_entity.id
_entity.type
_entity.pdbx_description
1 polymer ?
#
loop_
_entity_poly.entity_id
_entity_poly.type
_entity_poly.pdbx_seq_one_letter_code
_entity_poly.pdbx_strand_id
1 'polypeptide(L)'
;MEFEPSETDMAAMAGMDAQILAEERAEEQRRQQVLAEVKSLVSKEVYAEIICELTECCYTFGYEITAQPAGALQDNGAGWGQHYVNQTTNGGMSGDEYAGTVAIPVGEGRFFQFGYAM
;
A
#
# COMPACT_ATOMS: atom_id res chain seq x y z
N MET A 1 -8.24 41.38 13.66
CA MET A 1 -6.79 41.13 13.83
C MET A 1 -6.46 40.12 12.76
N GLU A 2 -5.91 40.57 11.64
CA GLU A 2 -5.46 39.68 10.57
C GLU A 2 -4.17 39.02 11.06
N PHE A 3 -4.14 37.68 11.08
CA PHE A 3 -2.95 36.93 11.44
C PHE A 3 -2.08 36.88 10.19
N GLU A 4 -1.06 37.74 10.13
CA GLU A 4 -0.02 37.63 9.11
C GLU A 4 1.06 36.67 9.63
N PRO A 5 1.28 35.52 8.96
CA PRO A 5 2.31 34.58 9.37
C PRO A 5 3.69 35.24 9.26
N SER A 6 4.52 35.07 10.30
CA SER A 6 5.85 35.66 10.32
C SER A 6 6.78 34.99 9.30
N GLU A 7 7.90 35.63 8.95
CA GLU A 7 8.94 35.00 8.09
C GLU A 7 9.43 33.66 8.66
N THR A 8 9.45 33.52 9.99
CA THR A 8 9.80 32.27 10.67
C THR A 8 8.73 31.20 10.47
N ASP A 9 7.45 31.57 10.52
CA ASP A 9 6.33 30.64 10.30
C ASP A 9 6.29 30.18 8.84
N MET A 10 6.51 31.10 7.89
CA MET A 10 6.59 30.77 6.46
C MET A 10 7.79 29.87 6.14
N ALA A 11 8.95 30.10 6.76
CA ALA A 11 10.12 29.24 6.60
C ALA A 11 9.92 27.85 7.21
N ALA A 12 9.25 27.78 8.37
CA ALA A 12 8.90 26.50 9.00
C ALA A 12 7.92 25.68 8.15
N MET A 13 6.86 26.33 7.62
CA MET A 13 5.92 25.70 6.68
C MET A 13 6.62 25.20 5.42
N ALA A 14 7.46 26.03 4.79
CA ALA A 14 8.21 25.62 3.59
C ALA A 14 9.18 24.44 3.87
N GLY A 15 9.77 24.41 5.07
CA GLY A 15 10.59 23.28 5.53
C GLY A 15 9.79 21.99 5.71
N MET A 16 8.59 22.09 6.28
CA MET A 16 7.66 20.96 6.43
C MET A 16 7.16 20.46 5.06
N ASP A 17 6.77 21.37 4.16
CA ASP A 17 6.34 21.02 2.81
C ASP A 17 7.45 20.28 2.03
N ALA A 18 8.70 20.74 2.16
CA ALA A 18 9.84 20.08 1.54
C ALA A 18 10.11 18.68 2.11
N GLN A 19 9.88 18.47 3.41
CA GLN A 19 10.00 17.15 4.04
C GLN A 19 8.90 16.21 3.54
N ILE A 20 7.64 16.65 3.52
CA ILE A 20 6.51 15.87 3.03
C ILE A 20 6.75 15.45 1.57
N LEU A 21 7.14 16.39 0.70
CA LEU A 21 7.46 16.08 -0.70
C LEU A 21 8.61 15.08 -0.86
N ALA A 22 9.60 15.12 0.04
CA ALA A 22 10.71 14.17 0.00
C ALA A 22 10.28 12.77 0.43
N GLU A 23 9.42 12.67 1.46
CA GLU A 23 8.85 11.42 1.94
C GLU A 23 7.93 10.79 0.89
N GLU A 24 7.03 11.55 0.28
CA GLU A 24 6.16 11.08 -0.81
C GLU A 24 6.97 10.53 -2.00
N ARG A 25 8.05 11.20 -2.38
CA ARG A 25 8.94 10.72 -3.45
C ARG A 25 9.66 9.44 -3.06
N ALA A 26 10.12 9.33 -1.82
CA ALA A 26 10.79 8.13 -1.33
C ALA A 26 9.83 6.93 -1.28
N GLU A 27 8.59 7.15 -0.85
CA GLU A 27 7.55 6.12 -0.85
C GLU A 27 7.19 5.69 -2.27
N GLU A 28 7.02 6.64 -3.19
CA GLU A 28 6.76 6.33 -4.60
C GLU A 28 7.90 5.52 -5.23
N GLN A 29 9.15 5.88 -4.97
CA GLN A 29 10.31 5.13 -5.45
C GLN A 29 10.33 3.70 -4.87
N ARG A 30 10.05 3.55 -3.58
CA ARG A 30 9.96 2.23 -2.94
C ARG A 30 8.83 1.40 -3.56
N ARG A 31 7.66 2.00 -3.77
CA ARG A 31 6.51 1.36 -4.42
C ARG A 31 6.89 0.82 -5.80
N GLN A 32 7.52 1.65 -6.62
CA GLN A 32 7.95 1.26 -7.97
C GLN A 32 9.00 0.14 -7.94
N GLN A 33 9.95 0.19 -7.00
CA GLN A 33 10.97 -0.86 -6.84
C GLN A 33 10.35 -2.20 -6.48
N VAL A 34 9.44 -2.21 -5.49
CA VAL A 34 8.75 -3.44 -5.08
C VAL A 34 7.91 -4.00 -6.23
N LEU A 35 7.13 -3.16 -6.92
CA LEU A 35 6.35 -3.63 -8.08
C LEU A 35 7.22 -4.16 -9.22
N ALA A 36 8.37 -3.54 -9.48
CA ALA A 36 9.32 -4.05 -10.47
C ALA A 36 9.89 -5.41 -10.07
N GLU A 37 10.18 -5.62 -8.78
CA GLU A 37 10.59 -6.93 -8.27
C GLU A 37 9.46 -7.95 -8.40
N VAL A 38 8.24 -7.64 -7.96
CA VAL A 38 7.07 -8.53 -8.10
C VAL A 38 6.86 -8.95 -9.55
N LYS A 39 6.94 -8.00 -10.49
CA LYS A 39 6.85 -8.28 -11.93
C LYS A 39 7.87 -9.30 -12.43
N SER A 40 9.05 -9.36 -11.80
CA SER A 40 10.09 -10.33 -12.16
C SER A 40 9.87 -11.72 -11.54
N LEU A 41 9.04 -11.80 -10.50
CA LEU A 41 8.82 -13.01 -9.70
C LEU A 41 7.58 -13.81 -10.14
N VAL A 42 6.57 -13.13 -10.68
CA VAL A 42 5.31 -13.77 -11.09
C VAL A 42 5.15 -13.80 -12.61
N SER A 43 4.19 -14.59 -13.10
CA SER A 43 3.85 -14.56 -14.53
C SER A 43 3.23 -13.21 -14.92
N LYS A 44 3.23 -12.91 -16.22
CA LYS A 44 2.65 -11.67 -16.73
C LYS A 44 1.15 -11.57 -16.40
N GLU A 45 0.44 -12.69 -16.45
CA GLU A 45 -0.98 -12.81 -16.16
C GLU A 45 -1.25 -12.50 -14.69
N VAL A 46 -0.50 -13.13 -13.77
CA VAL A 46 -0.61 -12.88 -12.34
C VAL A 46 -0.25 -11.43 -12.02
N TYR A 47 0.81 -10.88 -12.62
CA TYR A 47 1.15 -9.48 -12.43
C TYR A 47 0.02 -8.54 -12.87
N ALA A 48 -0.63 -8.83 -13.99
CA ALA A 48 -1.75 -8.02 -14.47
C ALA A 48 -2.92 -8.03 -13.48
N GLU A 49 -3.26 -9.20 -12.92
CA GLU A 49 -4.31 -9.29 -11.91
C GLU A 49 -3.94 -8.54 -10.63
N ILE A 50 -2.68 -8.63 -10.16
CA ILE A 50 -2.21 -7.85 -9.00
C ILE A 50 -2.40 -6.35 -9.25
N ILE A 51 -2.08 -5.86 -10.45
CA ILE A 51 -2.29 -4.44 -10.78
C ILE A 51 -3.78 -4.07 -10.81
N CYS A 52 -4.64 -4.97 -11.31
CA CYS A 52 -6.09 -4.76 -11.23
C CYS A 52 -6.55 -4.61 -9.78
N GLU A 53 -6.16 -5.53 -8.89
CA GLU A 53 -6.50 -5.49 -7.46
C GLU A 53 -6.08 -4.17 -6.79
N LEU A 54 -4.84 -3.74 -7.04
CA LEU A 54 -4.30 -2.48 -6.51
C LEU A 54 -5.04 -1.25 -7.03
N THR A 55 -5.64 -1.34 -8.22
CA THR A 55 -6.41 -0.25 -8.84
C THR A 55 -7.87 -0.24 -8.37
N GLU A 56 -8.44 -1.42 -8.11
CA GLU A 56 -9.80 -1.58 -7.59
C GLU A 56 -9.90 -1.20 -6.11
N CYS A 57 -8.85 -1.44 -5.34
CA CYS A 57 -8.73 -0.94 -3.96
C CYS A 57 -8.61 0.60 -3.96
N CYS A 58 -9.54 1.30 -3.30
CA CYS A 58 -9.59 2.78 -3.25
C CYS A 58 -8.25 3.44 -2.87
N TYR A 59 -7.60 2.91 -1.84
CA TYR A 59 -6.31 3.41 -1.36
C TYR A 59 -5.41 2.25 -0.93
N THR A 60 -4.22 2.15 -1.50
CA THR A 60 -3.22 1.12 -1.16
C THR A 60 -1.87 1.74 -0.80
N PHE A 61 -1.17 1.13 0.17
CA PHE A 61 0.07 1.67 0.74
C PHE A 61 0.96 0.58 1.32
N GLY A 62 2.17 0.93 1.78
CA GLY A 62 3.03 0.02 2.54
C GLY A 62 3.53 -1.21 1.77
N TYR A 63 3.90 -1.04 0.50
CA TYR A 63 4.26 -2.14 -0.38
C TYR A 63 5.59 -2.78 0.07
N GLU A 64 5.59 -4.11 0.22
CA GLU A 64 6.77 -4.86 0.62
C GLU A 64 6.76 -6.31 0.12
N ILE A 65 7.94 -6.95 0.13
CA ILE A 65 8.07 -8.40 -0.05
C ILE A 65 8.50 -8.99 1.29
N THR A 66 7.68 -9.88 1.84
CA THR A 66 7.89 -10.50 3.17
C THR A 66 7.91 -12.02 3.06
N ALA A 67 8.60 -12.67 4.00
CA ALA A 67 8.53 -14.11 4.20
C ALA A 67 7.44 -14.52 5.23
N GLN A 68 6.89 -13.55 5.95
CA GLN A 68 5.91 -13.77 7.01
C GLN A 68 4.68 -12.89 6.72
N PRO A 69 3.69 -13.42 5.98
CA PRO A 69 2.48 -12.66 5.66
C PRO A 69 1.61 -12.49 6.90
N ALA A 70 0.95 -11.34 7.01
CA ALA A 70 -0.03 -11.09 8.06
C ALA A 70 -1.42 -11.62 7.67
N GLY A 71 -2.19 -12.10 8.67
CA GLY A 71 -3.60 -12.43 8.50
C GLY A 71 -3.91 -13.91 8.33
N ALA A 72 -5.11 -14.19 7.84
CA ALA A 72 -5.61 -15.53 7.62
C ALA A 72 -5.53 -15.91 6.14
N LEU A 73 -5.22 -17.19 5.87
CA LEU A 73 -5.21 -17.74 4.52
C LEU A 73 -6.63 -17.75 3.94
N GLN A 74 -6.77 -17.24 2.73
CA GLN A 74 -8.01 -17.20 1.96
C GLN A 74 -7.77 -17.72 0.53
N ASP A 75 -8.85 -18.16 -0.10
CA ASP A 75 -8.90 -18.53 -1.51
C ASP A 75 -10.17 -17.95 -2.11
N ASN A 76 -10.02 -16.89 -2.91
CA ASN A 76 -11.13 -16.20 -3.56
C ASN A 76 -11.19 -16.51 -5.07
N GLY A 77 -10.40 -17.48 -5.55
CA GLY A 77 -10.34 -17.84 -6.97
C GLY A 77 -9.53 -16.89 -7.84
N ALA A 78 -8.74 -15.98 -7.27
CA ALA A 78 -7.78 -15.18 -8.03
C ALA A 78 -6.72 -16.06 -8.71
N GLY A 79 -6.15 -15.61 -9.83
CA GLY A 79 -5.15 -16.34 -10.61
C GLY A 79 -3.82 -16.55 -9.89
N TRP A 80 -3.54 -15.80 -8.82
CA TRP A 80 -2.43 -16.05 -7.90
C TRP A 80 -2.74 -17.11 -6.82
N GLY A 81 -3.99 -17.57 -6.72
CA GLY A 81 -4.44 -18.60 -5.79
C GLY A 81 -4.53 -18.13 -4.34
N GLN A 82 -4.10 -19.00 -3.42
CA GLN A 82 -4.21 -18.77 -1.99
C GLN A 82 -3.35 -17.57 -1.54
N HIS A 83 -3.94 -16.66 -0.77
CA HIS A 83 -3.31 -15.44 -0.29
C HIS A 83 -3.75 -15.15 1.15
N TYR A 84 -3.08 -14.23 1.83
CA TYR A 84 -3.40 -13.89 3.21
C TYR A 84 -4.10 -12.55 3.27
N VAL A 85 -5.13 -12.45 4.11
CA VAL A 85 -5.85 -11.21 4.37
C VAL A 85 -5.95 -10.99 5.87
N ASN A 86 -5.50 -9.82 6.31
CA ASN A 86 -5.72 -9.32 7.66
C ASN A 86 -6.64 -8.11 7.59
N GLN A 87 -7.95 -8.33 7.71
CA GLN A 87 -8.95 -7.29 7.59
C GLN A 87 -9.42 -6.81 8.97
N THR A 88 -9.60 -5.50 9.07
CA THR A 88 -10.23 -4.80 10.20
C THR A 88 -11.34 -3.90 9.68
N THR A 89 -12.36 -3.65 10.51
CA THR A 89 -13.36 -2.62 10.25
C THR A 89 -12.81 -1.30 10.80
N ASN A 90 -12.69 -0.27 9.95
CA ASN A 90 -12.01 0.98 10.31
C ASN A 90 -12.88 1.95 11.14
N GLY A 91 -13.95 1.44 11.77
CA GLY A 91 -14.73 2.19 12.75
C GLY A 91 -15.44 3.45 12.23
N GLY A 92 -15.61 3.61 10.91
CA GLY A 92 -16.39 4.69 10.33
C GLY A 92 -17.81 4.76 10.91
N MET A 93 -18.46 5.93 10.83
CA MET A 93 -19.74 6.21 11.51
C MET A 93 -20.87 5.21 11.15
N SER A 94 -20.76 4.49 10.03
CA SER A 94 -21.66 3.40 9.61
C SER A 94 -21.09 1.98 9.75
N GLY A 95 -19.78 1.82 10.00
CA GLY A 95 -19.12 0.51 10.12
C GLY A 95 -18.81 -0.20 8.79
N ASP A 96 -18.98 0.47 7.65
CA ASP A 96 -18.83 -0.13 6.31
C ASP A 96 -17.42 0.03 5.70
N GLU A 97 -16.54 0.79 6.35
CA GLU A 97 -15.17 1.03 5.89
C GLU A 97 -14.26 -0.12 6.33
N TYR A 98 -13.59 -0.75 5.37
CA TYR A 98 -12.69 -1.87 5.60
C TYR A 98 -11.24 -1.44 5.37
N ALA A 99 -10.37 -1.78 6.30
CA ALA A 99 -8.93 -1.54 6.15
C ALA A 99 -8.16 -2.79 6.57
N GLY A 100 -7.03 -3.04 5.95
CA GLY A 100 -6.29 -4.26 6.23
C GLY A 100 -5.02 -4.39 5.43
N THR A 101 -4.47 -5.60 5.43
CA THR A 101 -3.36 -5.98 4.57
C THR A 101 -3.71 -7.22 3.77
N VAL A 102 -3.26 -7.26 2.52
CA VAL A 102 -3.31 -8.44 1.64
C VAL A 102 -1.88 -8.88 1.37
N ALA A 103 -1.61 -10.18 1.39
CA ALA A 103 -0.31 -10.75 1.04
C ALA A 103 -0.46 -11.86 -0.03
N ILE A 104 0.04 -11.57 -1.22
CA ILE A 104 -0.07 -12.40 -2.44
C ILE A 104 1.22 -13.21 -2.62
N PRO A 105 1.17 -14.53 -2.86
CA PRO A 105 2.38 -15.32 -3.08
C PRO A 105 3.10 -14.88 -4.36
N VAL A 106 4.42 -14.67 -4.26
CA VAL A 106 5.29 -14.36 -5.41
C VAL A 106 6.36 -15.42 -5.67
N GLY A 107 6.25 -16.57 -5.00
CA GLY A 107 7.16 -17.71 -5.16
C GLY A 107 8.23 -17.79 -4.06
N GLU A 108 8.89 -18.95 -3.95
CA GLU A 108 9.99 -19.21 -3.00
C GLU A 108 9.66 -18.90 -1.52
N GLY A 109 8.39 -19.02 -1.13
CA GLY A 109 7.95 -18.69 0.24
C GLY A 109 7.92 -17.18 0.53
N ARG A 110 7.97 -16.34 -0.49
CA ARG A 110 7.83 -14.88 -0.40
C ARG A 110 6.44 -14.43 -0.81
N PHE A 111 6.03 -13.31 -0.24
CA PHE A 111 4.72 -12.70 -0.43
C PHE A 111 4.88 -11.22 -0.72
N PHE A 112 4.19 -10.73 -1.73
CA PHE A 112 3.95 -9.30 -1.92
C PHE A 112 2.84 -8.86 -0.98
N GLN A 113 3.15 -8.00 -0.03
CA GLN A 113 2.19 -7.48 0.95
C GLN A 113 1.95 -5.98 0.73
N PHE A 114 0.69 -5.56 0.83
CA PHE A 114 0.29 -4.17 0.82
C PHE A 114 -0.89 -3.94 1.77
N GLY A 115 -0.97 -2.72 2.31
CA GLY A 115 -2.12 -2.23 3.06
C GLY A 115 -3.18 -1.67 2.13
N TYR A 116 -4.44 -1.76 2.53
CA TYR A 116 -5.58 -1.14 1.86
C TYR A 116 -6.50 -0.44 2.86
N ALA A 117 -7.18 0.60 2.40
CA ALA A 117 -8.29 1.23 3.09
C ALA A 117 -9.39 1.57 2.06
N MET A 118 -10.62 1.15 2.36
CA MET A 118 -11.83 1.37 1.56
C MET A 118 -12.86 2.14 2.36
#